data_AF-A0A2M7U4J6-F1
#
_entry.id   AF-A0A2M7U4J6-F1
#
_cell.length_a   1.000
_cell.length_b   1.000
_cell.length_c   1.000
_cell.angle_alpha   90.00
_cell.angle_beta   90.00
_cell.angle_gamma   90.00
#
_symmetry.space_group_name_H-M   'P 1'
#
loop_
_entity.id
_entity.type
_entity.pdbx_description
1 polymer ?
#
loop_
_entity_poly.entity_id
_entity_poly.type
_entity_poly.pdbx_seq_one_letter_code
_entity_poly.pdbx_strand_id
1 'polypeptide(L)'
;SYGYKREPINKNKTEIVVDDFASKVVQKAYEWYATSSFSMELLRQKIKSEFGVDWSKGMTDKILKDHFYYGIMTWKNKQYKHKYQPIVTKQLFDQVQQVKASFNKKPFKYAGKPNIIYRGLLRCGHCGLAVTPEKHKGHIYYHCTQYNGKHGASWLREETITEQIGDVFKRLQIPDWVLEQVVGNLSNLHQNKMDFHNKQLDKLNDENKTLTKMMDNLYLDKLKGRITDDKYDQFFQSFHEQKAGIATRLVMLQEAEDNYYISTKYLLELSNRAYELFKSSEVEERRQLINLD
;
A
#
# COMPACT_ATOMS: atom_id res chain seq x y z
N SER A 1 -12.63 20.87 -4.91
CA SER A 1 -11.66 20.52 -3.86
C SER A 1 -10.26 20.76 -4.40
N TYR A 2 -9.26 20.94 -3.53
CA TYR A 2 -7.86 21.04 -3.99
C TYR A 2 -7.49 19.76 -4.75
N GLY A 3 -6.66 19.81 -5.80
CA GLY A 3 -6.37 18.65 -6.65
C GLY A 3 -7.35 18.40 -7.80
N TYR A 4 -8.41 19.19 -7.92
CA TYR A 4 -9.36 19.12 -9.03
C TYR A 4 -9.64 20.49 -9.62
N LYS A 5 -9.77 20.54 -10.95
CA LYS A 5 -10.20 21.70 -11.74
C LYS A 5 -11.65 21.52 -12.18
N ARG A 6 -12.30 22.66 -12.44
CA ARG A 6 -13.67 22.71 -12.97
C ARG A 6 -13.58 23.15 -14.42
N GLU A 7 -13.96 22.28 -15.34
CA GLU A 7 -13.95 22.57 -16.78
C GLU A 7 -15.38 22.69 -17.29
N PRO A 8 -15.76 23.80 -17.94
CA PRO A 8 -17.11 23.95 -18.49
C PRO A 8 -17.27 23.08 -19.74
N ILE A 9 -18.21 22.13 -19.70
CA ILE A 9 -18.63 21.37 -20.89
C ILE A 9 -19.62 22.21 -21.72
N ASN A 10 -20.54 22.93 -21.05
CA ASN A 10 -21.49 23.85 -21.68
C ASN A 10 -21.93 24.95 -20.70
N LYS A 11 -22.77 25.90 -21.13
CA LYS A 11 -23.23 27.05 -20.31
C LYS A 11 -23.83 26.66 -18.95
N ASN A 12 -24.31 25.43 -18.78
CA ASN A 12 -25.00 24.94 -17.57
C ASN A 12 -24.37 23.68 -16.95
N LYS A 13 -23.27 23.14 -17.48
CA LYS A 13 -22.59 21.93 -16.99
C LYS A 13 -21.09 22.15 -16.90
N THR A 14 -20.57 21.79 -15.74
CA THR A 14 -19.15 21.81 -15.43
C THR A 14 -18.73 20.41 -15.02
N GLU A 15 -17.66 19.91 -15.63
CA GLU A 15 -17.02 18.66 -15.23
C GLU A 15 -15.90 18.93 -14.25
N ILE A 16 -15.61 17.92 -13.43
CA ILE A 16 -14.54 17.95 -12.46
C ILE A 16 -13.42 17.09 -13.02
N VAL A 17 -12.34 17.75 -13.43
CA VAL A 17 -11.15 17.13 -14.01
C VAL A 17 -10.02 17.16 -13.00
N VAL A 18 -9.15 16.16 -13.02
CA VAL A 18 -8.00 16.08 -12.11
C VAL A 18 -6.98 17.14 -12.48
N ASP A 19 -6.49 17.89 -11.50
CA ASP A 19 -5.34 18.77 -11.68
C ASP A 19 -4.06 17.96 -11.53
N ASP A 20 -3.26 17.81 -12.59
CA ASP A 20 -2.07 16.95 -12.56
C ASP A 20 -1.08 17.29 -11.42
N PHE A 21 -0.80 18.58 -11.17
CA PHE A 21 0.12 18.96 -10.11
C PHE A 21 -0.53 18.84 -8.73
N ALA A 22 -1.70 19.46 -8.55
CA ALA A 22 -2.33 19.52 -7.23
C ALA A 22 -2.83 18.14 -6.77
N SER A 23 -3.19 17.24 -7.69
CA SER A 23 -3.56 15.85 -7.36
C SER A 23 -2.37 15.04 -6.85
N LYS A 24 -1.18 15.19 -7.47
CA LYS A 24 0.06 14.57 -6.99
C LYS A 24 0.41 15.00 -5.58
N VAL A 25 0.24 16.30 -5.25
CA VAL A 25 0.44 16.81 -3.89
C VAL A 25 -0.53 16.15 -2.90
N VAL A 26 -1.81 16.03 -3.25
CA VAL A 26 -2.81 15.35 -2.41
C VAL A 26 -2.45 13.88 -2.23
N GLN A 27 -2.13 13.18 -3.32
CA GLN A 27 -1.78 11.76 -3.28
C GLN A 27 -0.57 11.53 -2.36
N LYS A 28 0.51 12.30 -2.53
CA LYS A 28 1.70 12.21 -1.67
C LYS A 28 1.41 12.54 -0.21
N ALA A 29 0.54 13.52 0.05
CA ALA A 29 0.11 13.83 1.40
C ALA A 29 -0.60 12.65 2.08
N TYR A 30 -1.47 11.93 1.35
CA TYR A 30 -2.12 10.71 1.85
C TYR A 30 -1.11 9.58 2.06
N GLU A 31 -0.24 9.32 1.10
CA GLU A 31 0.80 8.28 1.18
C GLU A 31 1.72 8.49 2.40
N TRP A 32 2.28 9.69 2.56
CA TRP A 32 3.14 9.99 3.70
C TRP A 32 2.39 9.88 5.02
N TYR A 33 1.18 10.44 5.11
CA TYR A 33 0.44 10.40 6.36
C TYR A 33 -0.02 8.97 6.74
N ALA A 34 -0.29 8.11 5.77
CA ALA A 34 -0.64 6.70 6.00
C ALA A 34 0.49 5.91 6.69
N THR A 35 1.75 6.32 6.52
CA THR A 35 2.91 5.66 7.19
C THR A 35 2.97 5.85 8.71
N SER A 36 2.06 6.65 9.30
CA SER A 36 2.01 7.00 10.74
C SER A 36 3.24 7.72 11.31
N SER A 37 4.27 7.93 10.49
CA SER A 37 5.54 8.57 10.89
C SER A 37 5.50 10.09 10.81
N PHE A 38 4.49 10.64 10.12
CA PHE A 38 4.28 12.07 9.97
C PHE A 38 3.21 12.59 10.93
N SER A 39 3.57 13.62 11.70
CA SER A 39 2.58 14.45 12.39
C SER A 39 1.92 15.43 11.41
N MET A 40 0.76 15.98 11.76
CA MET A 40 0.12 17.04 10.97
C MET A 40 1.02 18.25 10.70
N GLU A 41 1.88 18.61 11.64
CA GLU A 41 2.79 19.75 11.44
C GLU A 41 3.93 19.39 10.49
N LEU A 42 4.49 18.20 10.67
CA LEU A 42 5.60 17.70 9.85
C LEU A 42 5.16 17.46 8.40
N LEU A 43 3.95 16.94 8.20
CA LEU A 43 3.37 16.77 6.88
C LEU A 43 3.27 18.12 6.15
N ARG A 44 2.81 19.17 6.83
CA ARG A 44 2.71 20.53 6.25
C ARG A 44 4.08 21.07 5.87
N GLN A 45 5.07 20.92 6.75
CA GLN A 45 6.44 21.36 6.49
C GLN A 45 7.03 20.63 5.26
N LYS A 46 6.83 19.32 5.16
CA LYS A 46 7.30 18.51 4.02
C LYS A 46 6.61 18.88 2.71
N ILE A 47 5.30 19.12 2.72
CA ILE A 47 4.56 19.60 1.55
C ILE A 47 5.07 20.98 1.09
N LYS A 48 5.35 21.87 2.05
CA LYS A 48 5.90 23.19 1.75
C LYS A 48 7.31 23.11 1.17
N SER A 49 8.17 22.22 1.69
CA SER A 49 9.53 22.08 1.20
C SER A 49 9.60 21.40 -0.18
N GLU A 50 8.80 20.36 -0.42
CA GLU A 50 8.89 19.60 -1.68
C GLU A 50 8.06 20.20 -2.81
N PHE A 51 6.91 20.80 -2.50
CA PHE A 51 5.99 21.30 -3.53
C PHE A 51 5.80 22.82 -3.50
N GLY A 52 6.40 23.53 -2.54
CA GLY A 52 6.21 24.98 -2.38
C GLY A 52 4.79 25.37 -1.93
N VAL A 53 3.97 24.41 -1.52
CA VAL A 53 2.56 24.63 -1.17
C VAL A 53 2.41 24.79 0.35
N ASP A 54 1.91 25.93 0.80
CA ASP A 54 1.67 26.19 2.23
C ASP A 54 0.21 25.90 2.61
N TRP A 55 -0.05 24.73 3.18
CA TRP A 55 -1.36 24.39 3.73
C TRP A 55 -1.47 24.82 5.19
N SER A 56 -2.62 25.40 5.57
CA SER A 56 -2.97 25.58 6.98
C SER A 56 -3.30 24.23 7.64
N LYS A 57 -3.25 24.19 8.98
CA LYS A 57 -3.63 22.99 9.74
C LYS A 57 -5.07 22.56 9.46
N GLY A 58 -5.99 23.52 9.35
CA GLY A 58 -7.39 23.26 9.00
C GLY A 58 -7.57 22.74 7.59
N MET A 59 -6.81 23.29 6.62
CA MET A 59 -6.84 22.81 5.24
C MET A 59 -6.31 21.37 5.12
N THR A 60 -5.20 21.07 5.81
CA THR A 60 -4.62 19.72 5.84
C THR A 60 -5.59 18.72 6.46
N ASP A 61 -6.22 19.06 7.58
CA ASP A 61 -7.22 18.20 8.22
C ASP A 61 -8.45 17.98 7.32
N LYS A 62 -8.92 19.03 6.65
CA LYS A 62 -10.03 18.95 5.68
C LYS A 62 -9.69 18.02 4.53
N ILE A 63 -8.50 18.18 3.92
CA ILE A 63 -8.07 17.35 2.78
C ILE A 63 -8.03 15.87 3.17
N LEU A 64 -7.44 15.55 4.32
CA LEU A 64 -7.29 14.17 4.79
C LEU A 64 -8.58 13.52 5.31
N LYS A 65 -9.69 14.27 5.43
CA LYS A 65 -11.01 13.75 5.84
C LYS A 65 -12.03 13.74 4.71
N ASP A 66 -11.71 14.37 3.58
CA ASP A 66 -12.69 14.59 2.52
C ASP A 66 -12.88 13.30 1.69
N HIS A 67 -14.09 12.72 1.77
CA HIS A 67 -14.46 11.55 0.99
C HIS A 67 -14.42 11.79 -0.53
N PHE A 68 -14.38 13.07 -0.94
CA PHE A 68 -14.29 13.47 -2.34
C PHE A 68 -13.03 12.89 -3.03
N TYR A 69 -11.95 12.64 -2.30
CA TYR A 69 -10.71 12.14 -2.90
C TYR A 69 -10.79 10.69 -3.37
N TYR A 70 -11.68 9.87 -2.80
CA TYR A 70 -11.94 8.50 -3.26
C TYR A 70 -13.29 8.35 -4.01
N GLY A 71 -13.91 9.47 -4.41
CA GLY A 71 -15.09 9.47 -5.29
C GLY A 71 -16.44 9.51 -4.60
N ILE A 72 -16.51 9.81 -3.30
CA ILE A 72 -17.77 9.97 -2.56
C ILE A 72 -18.00 11.44 -2.19
N MET A 73 -19.13 12.00 -2.60
CA MET A 73 -19.59 13.30 -2.12
C MET A 73 -20.54 13.12 -0.94
N THR A 74 -20.29 13.85 0.15
CA THR A 74 -21.19 13.89 1.30
C THR A 74 -22.05 15.15 1.21
N TRP A 75 -23.37 14.99 1.12
CA TRP A 75 -24.34 16.10 1.11
C TRP A 75 -25.45 15.82 2.13
N LYS A 76 -25.67 16.73 3.09
CA LYS A 76 -26.66 16.57 4.18
C LYS A 76 -26.62 15.18 4.82
N ASN A 77 -25.42 14.71 5.19
CA ASN A 77 -25.16 13.38 5.78
C ASN A 77 -25.53 12.17 4.89
N LYS A 78 -25.82 12.37 3.61
CA LYS A 78 -25.98 11.30 2.62
C LYS A 78 -24.74 11.22 1.73
N GLN A 79 -24.31 10.00 1.44
CA GLN A 79 -23.16 9.72 0.58
C GLN A 79 -23.64 9.42 -0.83
N TYR A 80 -23.03 10.08 -1.81
CA TYR A 80 -23.33 9.91 -3.22
C TYR A 80 -22.05 9.55 -3.98
N LYS A 81 -22.09 8.48 -4.76
CA LYS A 81 -20.98 8.08 -5.62
C LYS A 81 -20.92 9.04 -6.83
N HIS A 82 -19.77 9.65 -7.05
CA HIS A 82 -19.53 10.49 -8.23
C HIS A 82 -18.90 9.72 -9.38
N LYS A 83 -18.91 10.36 -10.56
CA LYS A 83 -18.38 9.82 -11.83
C LYS A 83 -17.00 10.39 -12.23
N TYR A 84 -16.34 11.20 -11.40
CA TYR A 84 -15.00 11.70 -11.70
C TYR A 84 -13.91 10.70 -11.28
N GLN A 85 -12.71 10.86 -11.83
CA GLN A 85 -11.55 10.04 -11.49
C GLN A 85 -11.08 10.33 -10.05
N PRO A 86 -11.08 9.34 -9.14
CA PRO A 86 -10.57 9.52 -7.78
C PRO A 86 -9.05 9.71 -7.76
N ILE A 87 -8.55 10.51 -6.80
CA ILE A 87 -7.11 10.75 -6.58
C ILE A 87 -6.52 9.68 -5.65
N VAL A 88 -7.31 9.17 -4.70
CA VAL A 88 -6.87 8.14 -3.75
C VAL A 88 -7.84 6.95 -3.73
N THR A 89 -7.34 5.78 -3.37
CA THR A 89 -8.18 4.60 -3.17
C THR A 89 -8.93 4.69 -1.84
N LYS A 90 -10.06 3.99 -1.74
CA LYS A 90 -10.79 3.86 -0.46
C LYS A 90 -9.89 3.26 0.63
N GLN A 91 -9.07 2.27 0.28
CA GLN A 91 -8.13 1.64 1.21
C GLN A 91 -7.12 2.65 1.80
N LEU A 92 -6.51 3.49 0.97
CA LEU A 92 -5.56 4.52 1.44
C LEU A 92 -6.26 5.56 2.33
N PHE A 93 -7.49 5.94 1.97
CA PHE A 93 -8.31 6.83 2.81
C PHE A 93 -8.60 6.20 4.17
N ASP A 94 -9.04 4.95 4.20
CA ASP A 94 -9.37 4.23 5.44
C ASP A 94 -8.14 4.06 6.34
N GLN A 95 -6.96 3.77 5.77
CA GLN A 95 -5.68 3.75 6.49
C GLN A 95 -5.36 5.11 7.14
N VAL A 96 -5.53 6.21 6.40
CA VAL A 96 -5.35 7.56 6.95
C VAL A 96 -6.33 7.81 8.10
N GLN A 97 -7.60 7.42 7.99
CA GLN A 97 -8.56 7.57 9.10
C GLN A 97 -8.16 6.75 10.33
N GLN A 98 -7.66 5.52 10.15
CA GLN A 98 -7.15 4.70 11.25
C GLN A 98 -5.96 5.37 11.94
N VAL A 99 -5.01 5.90 11.17
CA VAL A 99 -3.86 6.65 11.71
C VAL A 99 -4.36 7.87 12.50
N LYS A 100 -5.31 8.66 11.97
CA LYS A 100 -5.91 9.80 12.69
C LYS A 100 -6.57 9.37 14.01
N ALA A 101 -7.33 8.27 14.00
CA ALA A 101 -7.97 7.72 15.18
C ALA A 101 -6.94 7.21 16.21
N SER A 102 -5.81 6.66 15.76
CA SER A 102 -4.73 6.18 16.63
C SER A 102 -4.05 7.29 17.42
N PHE A 103 -3.92 8.50 16.84
CA PHE A 103 -3.37 9.66 17.53
C PHE A 103 -4.24 10.13 18.70
N ASN A 104 -5.54 9.86 18.68
CA ASN A 104 -6.43 10.17 19.81
C ASN A 104 -6.24 9.22 21.00
N LYS A 105 -5.60 8.06 20.80
CA LYS A 105 -5.36 7.04 21.84
C LYS A 105 -3.94 7.06 22.41
N LYS A 106 -2.98 7.75 21.77
CA LYS A 106 -1.59 7.80 22.22
C LYS A 106 -1.41 8.90 23.29
N PRO A 107 -0.76 8.62 24.43
CA PRO A 107 -0.53 9.61 25.50
C PRO A 107 0.53 10.67 25.14
N PHE A 108 1.02 10.70 23.90
CA PHE A 108 2.05 11.63 23.46
C PHE A 108 1.74 12.20 22.08
N LYS A 109 2.04 13.49 21.90
CA LYS A 109 1.95 14.19 20.61
C LYS A 109 3.35 14.27 19.98
N TYR A 110 3.47 13.87 18.72
CA TYR A 110 4.67 14.06 17.92
C TYR A 110 4.91 15.54 17.56
N ALA A 111 3.85 16.37 17.63
CA ALA A 111 3.96 17.80 17.39
C ALA A 111 4.85 18.47 18.45
N GLY A 112 5.96 19.07 18.01
CA GLY A 112 6.77 20.01 18.79
C GLY A 112 8.25 19.65 18.99
N LYS A 113 8.69 18.43 18.67
CA LYS A 113 10.11 18.03 18.75
C LYS A 113 10.49 17.08 17.60
N PRO A 114 10.68 17.59 16.36
CA PRO A 114 10.95 16.76 15.18
C PRO A 114 12.14 15.80 15.37
N ASN A 115 13.16 16.22 16.11
CA ASN A 115 14.46 15.53 16.21
C ASN A 115 14.53 14.40 17.26
N ILE A 116 13.41 13.87 17.79
CA ILE A 116 13.44 12.83 18.84
C ILE A 116 12.95 11.50 18.28
N ILE A 117 13.87 10.64 17.84
CA ILE A 117 13.58 9.50 16.97
C ILE A 117 12.65 8.47 17.65
N TYR A 118 12.99 8.06 18.88
CA TYR A 118 12.37 6.92 19.56
C TYR A 118 11.21 7.26 20.51
N ARG A 119 10.68 8.49 20.43
CA ARG A 119 9.59 8.93 21.31
C ARG A 119 8.36 8.03 21.17
N GLY A 120 7.99 7.40 22.27
CA GLY A 120 6.82 6.54 22.35
C GLY A 120 6.97 5.17 21.70
N LEU A 121 8.17 4.82 21.24
CA LEU A 121 8.56 3.47 20.83
C LEU A 121 9.14 2.67 22.00
N LEU A 122 9.85 3.36 22.90
CA LEU A 122 10.54 2.72 24.02
C LEU A 122 9.65 2.59 25.25
N ARG A 123 9.70 1.41 25.90
CA ARG A 123 9.07 1.10 27.17
C ARG A 123 10.11 0.57 28.16
N CYS A 124 9.94 0.89 29.44
CA CYS A 124 10.79 0.36 30.48
C CYS A 124 10.48 -1.12 30.71
N GLY A 125 11.50 -1.98 30.69
CA GLY A 125 11.35 -3.42 30.95
C GLY A 125 10.91 -3.76 32.38
N HIS A 126 11.16 -2.88 33.36
CA HIS A 126 10.79 -3.11 34.75
C HIS A 126 9.35 -2.68 35.07
N CYS A 127 8.95 -1.48 34.65
CA CYS A 127 7.66 -0.91 35.02
C CYS A 127 6.64 -0.81 33.87
N GLY A 128 7.02 -1.17 32.64
CA GLY A 128 6.16 -1.18 31.45
C GLY A 128 5.75 0.21 30.91
N LEU A 129 6.08 1.27 31.63
CA LEU A 129 5.75 2.64 31.25
C LEU A 129 6.62 3.13 30.08
N ALA A 130 6.08 4.06 29.30
CA ALA A 130 6.80 4.69 28.20
C ALA A 130 8.03 5.46 28.70
N VAL A 131 9.13 5.37 27.96
CA VAL A 131 10.38 6.07 28.26
C VAL A 131 10.28 7.50 27.70
N THR A 132 10.70 8.47 28.51
CA THR A 132 10.57 9.90 28.20
C THR A 132 11.90 10.46 27.65
N PRO A 133 11.87 11.16 26.51
CA PRO A 133 13.02 11.85 25.97
C PRO A 133 13.15 13.28 26.50
N GLU A 134 14.37 13.67 26.88
CA GLU A 134 14.75 15.00 27.35
C GLU A 134 16.01 15.50 26.63
N LYS A 135 16.08 16.81 26.37
CA LYS A 135 17.24 17.43 25.72
C LYS A 135 18.11 18.10 26.77
N HIS A 136 19.37 17.71 26.89
CA HIS A 136 20.35 18.30 27.80
C HIS A 136 21.63 18.62 27.04
N LYS A 137 22.08 19.89 27.10
CA LYS A 137 23.34 20.36 26.49
C LYS A 137 23.53 19.91 25.03
N GLY A 138 22.46 19.96 24.23
CA GLY A 138 22.50 19.56 22.82
C GLY A 138 22.22 18.09 22.54
N HIS A 139 22.33 17.20 23.54
CA HIS A 139 22.08 15.76 23.41
C HIS A 139 20.67 15.37 23.86
N ILE A 140 20.15 14.27 23.31
CA ILE A 140 18.86 13.70 23.69
C ILE A 140 19.11 12.47 24.57
N TYR A 141 18.49 12.47 25.74
CA TYR A 141 18.51 11.37 26.69
C TYR A 141 17.11 10.80 26.86
N TYR A 142 17.03 9.50 27.03
CA TYR A 142 15.82 8.73 27.28
C TYR A 142 15.90 8.17 28.69
N HIS A 143 14.86 8.39 29.49
CA HIS A 143 14.82 7.89 30.87
C HIS A 143 13.42 7.41 31.25
N CYS A 144 13.36 6.43 32.14
CA CYS A 144 12.11 6.06 32.78
C CYS A 144 11.81 7.06 33.89
N THR A 145 10.59 7.57 33.94
CA THR A 145 10.14 8.49 35.01
C THR A 145 10.06 7.81 36.37
N GLN A 146 10.10 6.47 36.41
CA GLN A 146 9.95 5.65 37.63
C GLN A 146 8.68 6.00 38.42
N TYR A 147 7.63 6.42 37.71
CA TYR A 147 6.35 6.80 38.32
C TYR A 147 5.69 5.61 39.03
N ASN A 148 5.78 4.41 38.45
CA ASN A 148 5.27 3.17 39.03
C ASN A 148 6.35 2.45 39.86
N GLY A 149 6.94 3.15 40.83
CA GLY A 149 7.96 2.61 41.73
C GLY A 149 9.41 2.88 41.30
N LYS A 150 10.26 3.18 42.29
CA LYS A 150 11.70 3.41 42.09
C LYS A 150 12.40 2.08 41.84
N HIS A 151 13.14 2.01 40.73
CA HIS A 151 13.88 0.82 40.30
C HIS A 151 15.26 1.17 39.70
N GLY A 152 15.75 2.39 39.95
CA GLY A 152 17.11 2.78 39.59
C GLY A 152 17.38 2.84 38.08
N ALA A 153 16.36 3.11 37.26
CA ALA A 153 16.50 3.16 35.81
C ALA A 153 17.57 4.18 35.37
N SER A 154 18.52 3.72 34.56
CA SER A 154 19.57 4.54 33.97
C SER A 154 19.04 5.43 32.85
N TRP A 155 19.73 6.55 32.64
CA TRP A 155 19.51 7.42 31.50
C TRP A 155 20.29 6.89 30.31
N LEU A 156 19.65 6.83 29.14
CA LEU A 156 20.25 6.33 27.90
C LEU A 156 20.38 7.45 26.90
N ARG A 157 21.53 7.55 26.24
CA ARG A 157 21.75 8.54 25.17
C ARG A 157 21.10 8.06 23.87
N GLU A 158 20.55 8.97 23.07
CA GLU A 158 19.90 8.60 21.80
C GLU A 158 20.85 7.89 20.82
N GLU A 159 22.12 8.28 20.79
CA GLU A 159 23.15 7.66 19.95
C GLU A 159 23.39 6.20 20.37
N THR A 160 23.43 5.91 21.67
CA THR A 160 23.60 4.54 22.18
C THR A 160 22.40 3.65 21.83
N ILE A 161 21.18 4.19 21.91
CA ILE A 161 19.97 3.47 21.48
C ILE A 161 20.04 3.19 19.97
N THR A 162 20.50 4.17 19.20
CA THR A 162 20.66 4.04 17.74
C THR A 162 21.70 2.98 17.36
N GLU A 163 22.81 2.90 18.10
CA GLU A 163 23.82 1.84 17.91
C GLU A 163 23.23 0.46 18.20
N GLN A 164 22.55 0.29 19.34
CA GLN A 164 21.95 -0.99 19.72
C GLN A 164 20.90 -1.47 18.71
N ILE A 165 20.04 -0.57 18.22
CA ILE A 165 19.06 -0.90 17.17
C ILE A 165 19.77 -1.21 15.85
N GLY A 166 20.81 -0.44 15.50
CA GLY A 166 21.64 -0.71 14.33
C GLY A 166 22.25 -2.11 14.36
N ASP A 167 22.76 -2.57 15.51
CA ASP A 167 23.31 -3.91 15.66
C ASP A 167 22.26 -5.01 15.48
N VAL A 168 20.99 -4.75 15.81
CA VAL A 168 19.89 -5.67 15.48
C VAL A 168 19.73 -5.76 13.96
N PHE A 169 19.64 -4.63 13.25
CA PHE A 169 19.55 -4.63 11.79
C PHE A 169 20.77 -5.26 11.11
N LYS A 170 21.97 -5.07 11.66
CA LYS A 170 23.21 -5.68 11.15
C LYS A 170 23.17 -7.21 11.22
N ARG A 171 22.56 -7.77 12.27
CA ARG A 171 22.38 -9.23 12.41
C ARG A 171 21.33 -9.81 11.46
N LEU A 172 20.46 -8.97 10.89
CA LEU A 172 19.50 -9.37 9.87
C LEU A 172 20.13 -9.42 8.47
N GLN A 173 21.31 -8.80 8.28
CA GLN A 173 22.01 -8.83 7.00
C GLN A 173 22.56 -10.23 6.74
N ILE A 174 22.25 -10.75 5.56
CA ILE A 174 22.85 -11.96 5.02
C ILE A 174 23.99 -11.58 4.06
N PRO A 175 25.01 -12.44 3.89
CA PRO A 175 26.06 -12.19 2.92
C PRO A 175 25.48 -12.00 1.51
N ASP A 176 26.05 -11.09 0.72
CA ASP A 176 25.53 -10.76 -0.62
C ASP A 176 25.44 -11.98 -1.53
N TRP A 177 26.40 -12.90 -1.45
CA TRP A 177 26.36 -14.15 -2.22
C TRP A 177 25.16 -15.03 -1.85
N VAL A 178 24.72 -15.04 -0.58
CA VAL A 178 23.51 -15.78 -0.16
C VAL A 178 22.27 -15.08 -0.70
N LEU A 179 22.22 -13.74 -0.62
CA LEU A 179 21.12 -12.95 -1.15
C LEU A 179 20.94 -13.19 -2.66
N GLU A 180 22.03 -13.13 -3.43
CA GLU A 180 22.03 -13.39 -4.87
C GLU A 180 21.51 -14.80 -5.20
N GLN A 181 21.96 -15.82 -4.44
CA GLN A 181 21.49 -17.19 -4.61
C GLN A 181 19.99 -17.33 -4.31
N VAL A 182 19.51 -16.74 -3.21
CA VAL A 182 18.10 -16.81 -2.81
C VAL A 182 17.21 -16.08 -3.82
N VAL A 183 17.60 -14.88 -4.23
CA VAL A 183 16.87 -14.08 -5.24
C VAL A 183 16.88 -14.79 -6.59
N GLY A 184 18.01 -15.36 -7.00
CA GLY A 184 18.12 -16.13 -8.24
C GLY A 184 17.21 -17.37 -8.24
N ASN A 185 17.22 -18.13 -7.14
CA ASN A 185 16.33 -19.29 -6.99
C ASN A 185 14.85 -18.90 -6.99
N LEU A 186 14.48 -17.84 -6.29
CA LEU A 186 13.11 -17.29 -6.31
C LEU A 186 12.72 -16.88 -7.73
N SER A 187 13.62 -16.23 -8.49
CA SER A 187 13.37 -15.83 -9.88
C SER A 187 13.14 -17.03 -10.78
N ASN A 188 13.95 -18.08 -10.65
CA ASN A 188 13.80 -19.31 -11.42
C ASN A 188 12.49 -20.03 -11.10
N LEU A 189 12.12 -20.11 -9.81
CA LEU A 189 10.85 -20.70 -9.40
C LEU A 189 9.66 -19.91 -9.94
N HIS A 190 9.73 -18.58 -9.89
CA HIS A 190 8.68 -17.72 -10.44
C HIS A 190 8.55 -17.89 -11.95
N GLN A 191 9.67 -17.89 -12.70
CA GLN A 191 9.66 -18.09 -14.14
C GLN A 191 9.07 -19.45 -14.52
N ASN A 192 9.52 -20.53 -13.86
CA ASN A 192 8.98 -21.87 -14.09
C ASN A 192 7.47 -21.94 -13.83
N LYS A 193 6.99 -21.22 -12.80
CA LYS A 193 5.57 -21.16 -12.48
C LYS A 193 4.79 -20.37 -13.53
N MET A 194 5.30 -19.21 -13.97
CA MET A 194 4.71 -18.43 -15.05
C MET A 194 4.65 -19.24 -16.35
N ASP A 195 5.71 -19.95 -16.70
CA ASP A 195 5.76 -20.79 -17.90
C ASP A 195 4.73 -21.93 -17.82
N PHE A 196 4.56 -22.54 -16.65
CA PHE A 196 3.51 -23.54 -16.43
C PHE A 196 2.12 -22.94 -16.56
N HIS A 197 1.88 -21.75 -15.98
CA HIS A 197 0.61 -21.04 -16.08
C HIS A 197 0.27 -20.67 -17.52
N ASN A 198 1.22 -20.10 -18.26
CA ASN A 198 1.06 -19.74 -19.66
C ASN A 198 0.74 -20.96 -20.53
N LYS A 199 1.43 -22.09 -20.31
CA LYS A 199 1.11 -23.35 -21.01
C LYS A 199 -0.30 -23.85 -20.73
N GLN A 200 -0.81 -23.70 -19.50
CA GLN A 200 -2.20 -24.07 -19.17
C GLN A 200 -3.21 -23.12 -19.85
N LEU A 201 -2.92 -21.81 -19.86
CA LEU A 201 -3.73 -20.82 -20.56
C LEU A 201 -3.80 -21.10 -22.07
N ASP A 202 -2.66 -21.36 -22.70
CA ASP A 202 -2.58 -21.68 -24.13
C ASP A 202 -3.41 -22.93 -24.46
N LYS A 203 -3.27 -23.99 -23.65
CA LYS A 203 -4.03 -25.22 -23.81
C LYS A 203 -5.54 -24.99 -23.73
N LEU A 204 -6.01 -24.26 -22.71
CA LEU A 204 -7.43 -23.95 -22.55
C LEU A 204 -7.97 -23.05 -23.67
N ASN A 205 -7.15 -22.10 -24.13
CA ASN A 205 -7.50 -21.24 -25.27
C ASN A 205 -7.62 -22.04 -26.57
N ASP A 206 -6.72 -22.99 -26.82
CA ASP A 206 -6.76 -23.83 -28.01
C ASP A 206 -7.91 -24.85 -27.97
N GLU A 207 -8.24 -25.39 -26.80
CA GLU A 207 -9.47 -26.18 -26.59
C GLU A 207 -10.72 -25.35 -26.89
N ASN A 208 -10.79 -24.11 -26.39
CA ASN A 208 -11.91 -23.19 -26.65
C ASN A 208 -12.04 -22.82 -28.14
N LYS A 209 -10.92 -22.56 -28.83
CA LYS A 209 -10.92 -22.32 -30.29
C LYS A 209 -11.42 -23.55 -31.05
N THR A 210 -10.99 -24.74 -30.65
CA THR A 210 -11.40 -25.99 -31.28
C THR A 210 -12.91 -26.22 -31.12
N LEU A 211 -13.44 -26.07 -29.89
CA LEU A 211 -14.87 -26.17 -29.63
C LEU A 211 -15.68 -25.12 -30.39
N THR A 212 -15.17 -23.88 -30.48
CA THR A 212 -15.83 -22.83 -31.26
C THR A 212 -15.93 -23.20 -32.74
N LYS A 213 -14.84 -23.71 -33.35
CA LYS A 213 -14.88 -24.22 -34.73
C LYS A 213 -15.84 -25.40 -34.91
N MET A 214 -15.92 -26.30 -33.93
CA MET A 214 -16.88 -27.41 -33.96
C MET A 214 -18.32 -26.92 -33.90
N MET A 215 -18.62 -25.91 -33.08
CA MET A 215 -19.94 -25.28 -33.01
C MET A 215 -20.32 -24.56 -34.31
N ASP A 216 -19.37 -23.85 -34.93
CA ASP A 216 -19.60 -23.20 -36.23
C ASP A 216 -19.90 -24.22 -37.33
N ASN A 217 -19.16 -25.33 -37.37
CA ASN A 217 -19.40 -26.42 -38.31
C ASN A 217 -20.74 -27.11 -38.05
N LEU A 218 -21.09 -27.36 -36.79
CA LEU A 218 -22.38 -27.94 -36.39
C LEU A 218 -23.54 -27.09 -36.91
N TYR A 219 -23.43 -25.76 -36.83
CA TYR A 219 -24.40 -24.83 -37.37
C TYR A 219 -24.51 -24.93 -38.91
N LEU A 220 -23.37 -24.98 -39.61
CA LEU A 220 -23.36 -25.14 -41.07
C LEU A 220 -23.94 -26.47 -41.54
N ASP A 221 -23.67 -27.57 -40.82
CA ASP A 221 -24.21 -28.89 -41.15
C ASP A 221 -25.72 -28.98 -40.88
N LYS A 222 -26.24 -28.27 -39.87
CA LYS A 222 -27.70 -28.08 -39.68
C LYS A 222 -28.33 -27.39 -40.88
N LEU A 223 -27.75 -26.28 -41.33
CA LEU A 223 -28.26 -25.53 -42.49
C LEU A 223 -28.25 -26.37 -43.79
N LYS A 224 -27.30 -27.30 -43.92
CA LYS A 224 -27.21 -28.24 -45.06
C LYS A 224 -28.13 -29.46 -44.92
N GLY A 225 -28.88 -29.58 -43.83
CA GLY A 225 -29.77 -30.71 -43.57
C GLY A 225 -29.05 -32.03 -43.27
N ARG A 226 -27.77 -31.99 -42.88
CA ARG A 226 -26.97 -33.20 -42.58
C ARG A 226 -27.24 -33.80 -41.21
N ILE A 227 -27.85 -33.03 -40.32
CA ILE A 227 -28.16 -33.42 -38.94
C ILE A 227 -29.60 -33.06 -38.60
N THR A 228 -30.23 -33.91 -37.78
CA THR A 228 -31.58 -33.69 -37.24
C THR A 228 -31.55 -32.71 -36.07
N ASP A 229 -32.68 -32.06 -35.77
CA ASP A 229 -32.78 -31.11 -34.64
C ASP A 229 -32.37 -31.72 -33.29
N ASP A 230 -32.83 -32.94 -32.96
CA ASP A 230 -32.47 -33.62 -31.71
C ASP A 230 -30.96 -33.82 -31.55
N LYS A 231 -30.28 -34.18 -32.65
CA LYS A 231 -28.83 -34.38 -32.66
C LYS A 231 -28.08 -33.06 -32.57
N TYR A 232 -28.57 -32.02 -33.24
CA TYR A 232 -28.02 -30.68 -33.11
C TYR A 232 -28.10 -30.19 -31.66
N ASP A 233 -29.26 -30.30 -31.03
CA ASP A 233 -29.48 -29.81 -29.66
C ASP A 233 -28.58 -30.56 -28.66
N GLN A 234 -28.42 -31.88 -28.81
CA GLN A 234 -27.49 -32.69 -28.00
C GLN A 234 -26.04 -32.22 -28.12
N PHE A 235 -25.51 -32.04 -29.35
CA PHE A 235 -24.13 -31.60 -29.55
C PHE A 235 -23.91 -30.14 -29.13
N PHE A 236 -24.88 -29.28 -29.43
CA PHE A 236 -24.83 -27.87 -29.05
C PHE A 236 -24.75 -27.72 -27.53
N GLN A 237 -25.61 -28.43 -26.79
CA GLN A 237 -25.62 -28.42 -25.34
C GLN A 237 -24.29 -28.92 -24.77
N SER A 238 -23.75 -30.04 -25.30
CA SER A 238 -22.47 -30.60 -24.85
C SER A 238 -21.29 -29.63 -25.07
N PHE A 239 -21.18 -29.01 -26.25
CA PHE A 239 -20.12 -28.06 -26.53
C PHE A 239 -20.26 -26.77 -25.70
N HIS A 240 -21.50 -26.32 -25.48
CA HIS A 240 -21.78 -25.17 -24.63
C HIS A 240 -21.35 -25.41 -23.18
N GLU A 241 -21.66 -26.59 -22.61
CA GLU A 241 -21.23 -26.97 -21.26
C GLU A 241 -19.71 -27.05 -21.12
N GLN A 242 -19.03 -27.65 -22.11
CA GLN A 242 -17.57 -27.70 -22.13
C GLN A 242 -16.95 -26.31 -22.18
N LYS A 243 -17.51 -25.41 -23.01
CA LYS A 243 -17.05 -24.03 -23.15
C LYS A 243 -17.28 -23.22 -21.87
N ALA A 244 -18.41 -23.43 -21.19
CA ALA A 244 -18.66 -22.84 -19.88
C ALA A 244 -17.63 -23.32 -18.84
N GLY A 245 -17.30 -24.61 -18.81
CA GLY A 245 -16.28 -25.16 -17.93
C GLY A 245 -14.88 -24.59 -18.19
N ILE A 246 -14.50 -24.40 -19.45
CA ILE A 246 -13.23 -23.75 -19.82
C ILE A 246 -13.23 -22.28 -19.38
N ALA A 247 -14.33 -21.54 -19.58
CA ALA A 247 -14.44 -20.15 -19.15
C ALA A 247 -14.23 -19.99 -17.64
N THR A 248 -14.81 -20.89 -16.83
CA THR A 248 -14.58 -20.89 -15.37
C THR A 248 -13.12 -21.14 -15.02
N ARG A 249 -12.46 -22.09 -15.68
CA ARG A 249 -11.03 -22.40 -15.43
C ARG A 249 -10.12 -21.23 -15.81
N LEU A 250 -10.40 -20.55 -16.92
CA LEU A 250 -9.65 -19.37 -17.37
C LEU A 250 -9.72 -18.23 -16.34
N VAL A 251 -10.90 -17.97 -15.78
CA VAL A 251 -11.08 -16.95 -14.73
C VAL A 251 -10.26 -17.30 -13.48
N MET A 252 -10.29 -18.57 -13.05
CA MET A 252 -9.53 -19.01 -11.87
C MET A 252 -8.01 -18.89 -12.03
N LEU A 253 -7.48 -19.07 -13.24
CA LEU A 253 -6.05 -18.97 -13.54
C LEU A 253 -5.51 -17.53 -13.56
N GLN A 254 -6.38 -16.51 -13.66
CA GLN A 254 -5.98 -15.12 -13.91
C GLN A 254 -5.73 -14.27 -12.65
N GLU A 255 -6.12 -14.74 -11.44
CA GLU A 255 -6.30 -13.83 -10.29
C GLU A 255 -5.15 -13.70 -9.28
N ALA A 256 -4.06 -14.47 -9.35
CA ALA A 256 -3.01 -14.32 -8.34
C ALA A 256 -1.70 -14.88 -8.84
N GLU A 257 -0.63 -14.07 -8.94
CA GLU A 257 0.74 -14.51 -8.63
C GLU A 257 1.83 -13.42 -8.78
N ASP A 258 1.66 -12.45 -9.69
CA ASP A 258 2.77 -11.52 -10.03
C ASP A 258 3.15 -10.57 -8.88
N ASN A 259 2.17 -10.08 -8.12
CA ASN A 259 2.42 -9.15 -7.01
C ASN A 259 3.20 -9.79 -5.85
N TYR A 260 3.09 -11.11 -5.66
CA TYR A 260 3.75 -11.79 -4.53
C TYR A 260 5.27 -11.89 -4.73
N TYR A 261 5.73 -12.25 -5.94
CA TYR A 261 7.16 -12.37 -6.22
C TYR A 261 7.88 -11.03 -6.11
N ILE A 262 7.33 -9.98 -6.74
CA ILE A 262 7.90 -8.63 -6.70
C ILE A 262 7.98 -8.15 -5.24
N SER A 263 6.91 -8.34 -4.45
CA SER A 263 6.89 -7.94 -3.05
C SER A 263 7.93 -8.71 -2.21
N THR A 264 8.08 -10.02 -2.44
CA THR A 264 8.99 -10.87 -1.67
C THR A 264 10.45 -10.55 -1.97
N LYS A 265 10.80 -10.40 -3.25
CA LYS A 265 12.15 -9.98 -3.66
C LYS A 265 12.49 -8.61 -3.07
N TYR A 266 11.58 -7.65 -3.21
CA TYR A 266 11.77 -6.31 -2.69
C TYR A 266 11.93 -6.29 -1.16
N LEU A 267 11.14 -7.10 -0.45
CA LEU A 267 11.23 -7.24 1.02
C LEU A 267 12.59 -7.81 1.45
N LEU A 268 13.09 -8.84 0.76
CA LEU A 268 14.41 -9.45 1.03
C LEU A 268 15.54 -8.43 0.81
N GLU A 269 15.52 -7.72 -0.33
CA GLU A 269 16.52 -6.70 -0.65
C GLU A 269 16.48 -5.53 0.36
N LEU A 270 15.29 -5.07 0.73
CA LEU A 270 15.11 -4.05 1.77
C LEU A 270 15.64 -4.51 3.13
N SER A 271 15.32 -5.75 3.52
CA SER A 271 15.77 -6.31 4.80
C SER A 271 17.29 -6.39 4.86
N ASN A 272 17.95 -6.78 3.76
CA ASN A 272 19.40 -6.84 3.68
C ASN A 272 20.07 -5.45 3.73
N ARG A 273 19.36 -4.42 3.26
CA ARG A 273 19.81 -3.02 3.29
C ARG A 273 19.32 -2.24 4.51
N ALA A 274 18.56 -2.87 5.40
CA ALA A 274 17.89 -2.19 6.52
C ALA A 274 18.87 -1.45 7.43
N TYR A 275 20.07 -2.01 7.67
CA TYR A 275 21.10 -1.37 8.47
C TYR A 275 21.61 -0.07 7.84
N GLU A 276 21.96 -0.12 6.55
CA GLU A 276 22.45 1.05 5.80
C GLU A 276 21.39 2.13 5.75
N LEU A 277 20.16 1.76 5.36
CA LEU A 277 19.02 2.65 5.31
C LEU A 277 18.78 3.28 6.68
N PHE A 278 18.73 2.49 7.75
CA PHE A 278 18.56 3.01 9.11
C PHE A 278 19.64 4.01 9.52
N LYS A 279 20.91 3.80 9.12
CA LYS A 279 22.01 4.73 9.42
C LYS A 279 21.96 6.00 8.57
N SER A 280 21.64 5.91 7.28
CA SER A 280 21.68 7.04 6.33
C SER A 280 20.39 7.85 6.28
N SER A 281 19.28 7.29 6.75
CA SER A 281 17.95 7.89 6.65
C SER A 281 17.72 9.07 7.59
N GLU A 282 16.85 9.97 7.15
CA GLU A 282 16.27 11.04 7.96
C GLU A 282 15.42 10.46 9.11
N VAL A 283 15.14 11.28 10.13
CA VAL A 283 14.43 10.85 11.36
C VAL A 283 13.09 10.17 11.07
N GLU A 284 12.36 10.66 10.06
CA GLU A 284 11.06 10.14 9.66
C GLU A 284 11.17 8.75 9.03
N GLU A 285 12.14 8.57 8.15
CA GLU A 285 12.41 7.29 7.48
C GLU A 285 12.90 6.24 8.49
N ARG A 286 13.76 6.62 9.45
CA ARG A 286 14.17 5.73 10.55
C ARG A 286 12.96 5.26 11.37
N ARG A 287 12.00 6.15 11.66
CA ARG A 287 10.78 5.79 12.37
C ARG A 287 9.90 4.85 11.54
N GLN A 288 9.82 5.05 10.22
CA GLN A 288 9.10 4.14 9.35
C GLN A 288 9.72 2.75 9.41
N LEU A 289 11.05 2.65 9.28
CA LEU A 289 11.77 1.37 9.37
C LEU A 289 11.53 0.63 10.69
N ILE A 290 11.41 1.34 11.81
CA ILE A 290 11.12 0.74 13.12
C ILE A 290 9.63 0.35 13.27
N ASN A 291 8.71 1.07 12.63
CA ASN A 291 7.27 0.79 12.71
C ASN A 291 6.79 -0.23 11.66
N LEU A 292 7.67 -0.96 10.98
CA LEU A 292 7.31 -1.99 10.01
C LEU A 292 6.84 -3.32 10.64
N ASP A 293 6.67 -3.37 11.97
CA ASP A 293 6.06 -4.50 12.71
C ASP A 293 4.52 -4.51 12.67
#